data_AF-A0A3M9ZT11-F1
#
_entry.id   AF-A0A3M9ZT11-F1
#
_cell.length_a   1.000
_cell.length_b   1.000
_cell.length_c   1.000
_cell.angle_alpha   90.00
_cell.angle_beta   90.00
_cell.angle_gamma   90.00
#
_symmetry.space_group_name_H-M   'P 1'
#
loop_
_entity.id
_entity.type
_entity.pdbx_description
1 polymer ?
#
loop_
_entity_poly.entity_id
_entity_poly.type
_entity_poly.pdbx_seq_one_letter_code
_entity_poly.pdbx_strand_id
1 'polypeptide(L)' 'MSETILKIEEIPQQHVGRGRAIVDPRVIEERGWSTGQILELTCNKKTHVKLWPG' A
#
# COMPACT_ATOMS: atom_id res chain seq x y z
N MET A 1 14.33 -9.80 -5.46
CA MET A 1 13.27 -8.80 -5.70
C MET A 1 11.98 -9.42 -5.21
N SER A 2 11.40 -8.90 -4.13
CA SER A 2 10.25 -9.53 -3.47
C SER A 2 8.96 -8.89 -4.00
N GLU A 3 8.40 -9.46 -5.06
CA GLU A 3 7.08 -9.07 -5.54
C GLU A 3 6.00 -9.65 -4.60
N THR A 4 5.06 -8.80 -4.19
CA THR A 4 3.95 -9.20 -3.33
C THR A 4 2.65 -8.92 -4.06
N ILE A 5 1.91 -9.96 -4.37
CA ILE A 5 0.59 -9.82 -4.99
C ILE A 5 -0.42 -9.71 -3.87
N LEU A 6 -0.99 -8.52 -3.71
CA LEU A 6 -2.06 -8.24 -2.75
C LEU A 6 -3.38 -8.11 -3.50
N LYS A 7 -4.48 -8.50 -2.85
CA LYS A 7 -5.83 -8.25 -3.38
C LYS A 7 -6.16 -6.77 -3.17
N ILE A 8 -6.71 -6.13 -4.21
CA ILE A 8 -7.20 -4.76 -4.12
C ILE A 8 -8.60 -4.79 -3.52
N GLU A 9 -8.81 -3.98 -2.49
CA GLU A 9 -10.11 -3.72 -1.88
C GLU A 9 -10.45 -2.23 -2.02
N GLU A 10 -11.74 -1.91 -2.06
CA GLU A 10 -12.22 -0.54 -2.17
C GLU A 10 -12.03 0.19 -0.83
N ILE A 11 -11.33 1.32 -0.84
CA ILE A 11 -11.10 2.11 0.36
C ILE A 11 -12.28 3.07 0.59
N PRO A 12 -12.58 3.45 1.85
CA PRO A 12 -13.55 4.48 2.14
C PRO A 12 -13.21 5.79 1.43
N GLN A 13 -14.24 6.52 0.93
CA GLN A 13 -14.04 7.78 0.19
C GLN A 13 -13.20 8.82 0.95
N GLN A 14 -13.17 8.77 2.27
CA GLN A 14 -12.36 9.67 3.12
C GLN A 14 -10.84 9.54 2.88
N HIS A 15 -10.39 8.39 2.37
CA HIS A 15 -8.98 8.12 2.10
C HIS A 15 -8.61 8.29 0.62
N VAL A 16 -9.59 8.49 -0.26
CA VAL A 16 -9.40 8.68 -1.71
C VAL A 16 -8.67 10.00 -1.99
N GLY A 17 -7.78 9.99 -2.97
CA GLY A 17 -7.05 11.18 -3.44
C GLY A 17 -5.86 11.63 -2.58
N ARG A 18 -5.54 10.93 -1.49
CA ARG A 18 -4.43 11.30 -0.60
C ARG A 18 -3.06 10.68 -0.96
N GLY A 19 -2.97 9.89 -2.03
CA GLY A 19 -1.73 9.23 -2.45
C GLY A 19 -1.19 8.23 -1.42
N ARG A 20 -2.08 7.62 -0.63
CA ARG A 20 -1.74 6.64 0.40
C ARG A 20 -2.30 5.27 0.03
N ALA A 21 -1.53 4.22 0.32
CA ALA A 21 -1.99 2.84 0.27
C ALA A 21 -2.20 2.38 1.72
N ILE A 22 -3.43 1.93 2.00
CA ILE A 22 -3.78 1.33 3.28
C ILE A 22 -3.46 -0.16 3.17
N VAL A 23 -2.62 -0.65 4.05
CA VAL A 23 -2.20 -2.05 4.09
C VAL A 23 -2.36 -2.56 5.50
N ASP A 24 -2.82 -3.80 5.62
CA ASP A 24 -2.98 -4.46 6.92
C ASP A 24 -1.64 -4.44 7.68
N PRO A 25 -1.61 -3.98 8.94
CA PRO A 25 -0.40 -3.93 9.74
C PRO A 25 0.32 -5.29 9.86
N ARG A 26 -0.40 -6.41 9.75
CA ARG A 26 0.21 -7.75 9.73
C ARG A 26 1.13 -7.96 8.54
N VAL A 27 0.73 -7.46 7.36
CA VAL A 27 1.55 -7.55 6.14
C VAL A 27 2.77 -6.64 6.25
N ILE A 28 2.59 -5.47 6.86
CA ILE A 28 3.68 -4.51 7.12
C ILE A 28 4.74 -5.15 8.03
N GLU A 29 4.33 -5.82 9.11
CA GLU A 29 5.23 -6.53 10.02
C GLU A 29 5.91 -7.74 9.35
N GLU A 30 5.15 -8.57 8.63
CA GLU A 30 5.68 -9.75 7.94
C GLU A 30 6.72 -9.38 6.87
N ARG A 31 6.51 -8.25 6.18
CA ARG A 31 7.41 -7.73 5.14
C ARG A 31 8.51 -6.81 5.69
N GLY A 32 8.46 -6.44 6.96
CA GLY A 32 9.36 -5.45 7.55
C GLY A 32 9.24 -4.06 6.91
N TRP A 33 8.06 -3.69 6.42
CA TRP A 33 7.81 -2.36 5.86
C TRP A 33 7.66 -1.32 6.98
N SER A 34 8.04 -0.08 6.69
CA SER A 34 7.88 1.03 7.64
C SER A 34 6.70 1.93 7.28
N THR A 35 5.91 2.34 8.27
CA THR A 35 4.84 3.33 8.08
C THR A 35 5.39 4.61 7.44
N GLY A 36 4.75 5.07 6.37
CA GLY A 36 5.17 6.25 5.62
C GLY A 36 6.23 5.99 4.54
N GLN A 37 6.72 4.75 4.41
CA GLN A 37 7.59 4.35 3.30
C GLN A 37 6.85 4.51 1.96
N ILE A 38 7.61 4.87 0.91
CA ILE A 38 7.08 4.92 -0.44
C ILE A 38 7.20 3.53 -1.06
N LEU A 39 6.08 3.00 -1.56
CA LEU A 39 6.02 1.75 -2.31
C LEU A 39 5.71 2.03 -3.77
N GLU A 40 6.36 1.29 -4.67
CA GLU A 40 5.97 1.19 -6.08
C GLU A 40 4.82 0.20 -6.17
N LEU A 41 3.68 0.66 -6.69
CA LEU A 41 2.50 -0.15 -6.93
C LEU A 41 2.32 -0.30 -8.44
N THR A 42 2.31 -1.54 -8.90
CA THR A 42 2.16 -1.88 -10.32
C THR A 42 0.91 -2.73 -10.46
N CYS A 43 -0.10 -2.18 -11.14
CA CYS A 43 -1.33 -2.92 -11.47
C CYS A 43 -1.57 -2.83 -12.99
N ASN A 44 -1.92 -1.64 -13.50
CA ASN A 44 -1.96 -1.34 -14.94
C ASN A 44 -0.98 -0.24 -15.35
N LYS A 45 -0.63 0.64 -14.43
CA LYS A 45 0.40 1.67 -14.56
C LYS A 45 1.25 1.62 -13.29
N LYS A 46 2.51 2.02 -13.42
CA LYS A 46 3.39 2.19 -12.27
C LYS A 46 3.04 3.47 -11.54
N THR A 47 2.82 3.38 -10.24
CA THR A 47 2.57 4.55 -9.39
C THR A 47 3.33 4.40 -8.07
N HIS A 48 3.53 5.53 -7.38
CA HIS A 48 4.20 5.58 -6.10
C HIS A 48 3.21 6.05 -5.05
N VAL A 49 3.11 5.31 -3.95
CA VAL A 49 2.15 5.56 -2.88
C VAL A 49 2.84 5.53 -1.52
N LYS A 50 2.34 6.32 -0.58
CA LYS A 50 2.80 6.27 0.82
C LYS A 50 2.08 5.15 1.56
N LEU A 51 2.83 4.24 2.16
CA LEU A 51 2.30 3.17 3.00
C LEU A 51 1.66 3.77 4.26
N TRP A 52 0.44 3.35 4.55
CA TRP A 52 -0.26 3.66 5.78
C TRP A 52 -0.83 2.36 6.38
N PRO A 53 -0.62 2.08 7.68
CA PRO A 53 -1.29 0.98 8.34
C PRO A 53 -2.77 1.32 8.50
N GLY A 54 -3.66 0.36 8.23
CA GLY A 54 -5.10 0.49 8.48
C GLY A 54 -5.92 -0.67 7.97
#